data_AF-A0A952G9A2-F1
#
_entry.id   AF-A0A952G9A2-F1
#
_cell.length_a   1.000
_cell.length_b   1.000
_cell.length_c   1.000
_cell.angle_alpha   90.00
_cell.angle_beta   90.00
_cell.angle_gamma   90.00
#
_symmetry.space_group_name_H-M   'P 1'
#
loop_
_entity.id
_entity.type
_entity.pdbx_description
1 polymer ?
#
loop_
_entity_poly.entity_id
_entity_poly.type
_entity_poly.pdbx_seq_one_letter_code
_entity_poly.pdbx_strand_id
1 'polypeptide(L)' 'MSDYFAFFGLPRHLHLDTAALEKQFYTLSRKLHPDRFAAKPIAEQEEALRQSSLLNDAYRTLKEPIARTEYL' A
#
# COMPACT_ATOMS: atom_id res chain seq x y z
N MET A 1 3.85 14.81 1.18
CA MET A 1 3.84 13.70 2.17
C MET A 1 2.74 12.77 1.74
N SER A 2 3.08 11.53 1.38
CA SER A 2 2.11 10.55 0.88
C SER A 2 1.48 9.83 2.07
N ASP A 3 0.29 10.25 2.49
CA ASP A 3 -0.48 9.56 3.53
C ASP A 3 -0.83 8.13 3.07
N TYR A 4 -0.56 7.13 3.91
CA TYR A 4 -0.93 5.74 3.66
C TYR A 4 -2.43 5.59 3.49
N PHE A 5 -3.22 6.34 4.25
CA PHE A 5 -4.68 6.40 4.10
C PHE A 5 -5.08 6.88 2.70
N ALA A 6 -4.45 7.95 2.20
CA ALA A 6 -4.70 8.45 0.86
C ALA A 6 -4.27 7.46 -0.24
N PHE A 7 -3.18 6.71 -0.01
CA PHE A 7 -2.71 5.66 -0.91
C PHE A 7 -3.73 4.52 -1.08
N PHE A 8 -4.41 4.13 0.00
CA PHE A 8 -5.50 3.15 -0.06
C PHE A 8 -6.88 3.75 -0.41
N GLY A 9 -6.98 5.07 -0.52
CA GLY A 9 -8.26 5.77 -0.69
C GLY A 9 -9.19 5.58 0.52
N LEU A 10 -8.62 5.37 1.71
CA LEU A 10 -9.35 5.15 2.95
C LEU A 10 -9.37 6.41 3.81
N PRO A 11 -10.43 6.63 4.60
CA PRO A 11 -10.48 7.76 5.51
C PRO A 11 -9.47 7.60 6.65
N ARG A 12 -8.83 8.70 7.05
CA ARG A 12 -7.84 8.74 8.13
C ARG A 12 -8.53 8.66 9.49
N HIS A 13 -8.78 7.44 9.97
CA HIS A 13 -9.40 7.17 11.26
C HIS A 13 -8.61 6.14 12.08
N LEU A 14 -8.63 6.30 13.41
CA LEU A 14 -8.14 5.31 14.38
C LEU A 14 -8.85 3.95 14.18
N HIS A 15 -10.18 4.01 14.05
CA HIS A 15 -11.01 2.87 13.68
C HIS A 15 -10.96 2.65 12.16
N LEU A 16 -9.93 1.96 11.70
CA LEU A 16 -9.79 1.51 10.32
C LEU A 16 -10.39 0.10 10.17
N ASP A 17 -11.23 -0.07 9.17
CA ASP A 17 -11.71 -1.39 8.75
C ASP A 17 -10.56 -2.16 8.08
N THR A 18 -10.00 -3.13 8.81
CA THR A 18 -8.91 -3.96 8.34
C THR A 18 -9.31 -4.86 7.18
N ALA A 19 -10.58 -5.25 7.06
CA ALA A 19 -11.07 -6.04 5.93
C ALA A 19 -11.12 -5.19 4.65
N ALA A 20 -11.55 -3.93 4.77
CA ALA A 20 -11.50 -2.98 3.66
C ALA A 20 -10.05 -2.68 3.24
N LEU A 21 -9.15 -2.47 4.21
CA LEU A 21 -7.71 -2.29 3.96
C LEU A 21 -7.12 -3.49 3.21
N GLU A 22 -7.41 -4.71 3.65
CA GLU A 22 -6.88 -5.93 3.05
C GLU A 22 -7.41 -6.15 1.63
N LYS A 23 -8.69 -5.85 1.39
CA LYS A 23 -9.27 -5.86 0.03
C LYS A 23 -8.60 -4.86 -0.91
N GLN A 24 -8.34 -3.64 -0.43
CA GLN A 24 -7.64 -2.61 -1.20
C GLN A 24 -6.19 -3.01 -1.46
N PHE A 25 -5.51 -3.58 -0.45
CA PHE A 25 -4.17 -4.12 -0.58
C PHE A 25 -4.07 -5.18 -1.66
N TYR A 26 -4.93 -6.20 -1.65
CA TYR A 26 -4.93 -7.24 -2.69
C TYR A 26 -5.25 -6.70 -4.09
N THR A 27 -6.05 -5.63 -4.16
CA THR A 27 -6.37 -4.97 -5.44
C THR A 27 -5.16 -4.20 -5.99
N LEU A 28 -4.51 -3.42 -5.14
CA LEU A 28 -3.33 -2.63 -5.50
C LEU A 28 -2.11 -3.52 -5.74
N SER A 29 -1.90 -4.55 -4.93
CA SER A 29 -0.79 -5.50 -5.07
C SER A 29 -0.85 -6.19 -6.43
N ARG A 30 -2.04 -6.60 -6.88
CA ARG A 30 -2.22 -7.16 -8.22
C ARG A 30 -2.00 -6.14 -9.34
N LYS A 31 -2.29 -4.86 -9.12
CA LYS A 31 -2.06 -3.80 -10.13
C LYS A 31 -0.60 -3.39 -10.22
N LEU A 32 0.09 -3.34 -9.08
CA LEU A 32 1.48 -2.89 -8.92
C LEU A 32 2.47 -4.07 -8.91
N HIS A 33 2.00 -5.30 -9.16
CA HIS A 33 2.85 -6.49 -9.09
C HIS A 33 4.02 -6.38 -10.08
N PRO A 34 5.28 -6.55 -9.64
CA PRO A 34 6.46 -6.41 -10.49
C PRO A 34 6.42 -7.32 -11.72
N ASP A 35 5.81 -8.52 -11.63
CA ASP A 35 5.61 -9.40 -12.80
C ASP A 35 4.87 -8.72 -13.97
N ARG A 36 3.97 -7.77 -13.70
CA ARG A 36 3.28 -7.03 -14.76
C ARG A 36 4.19 -6.05 -15.49
N PHE A 37 5.27 -5.65 -14.83
CA PHE A 37 6.27 -4.72 -15.34
C PHE A 37 7.55 -5.43 -15.79
N ALA A 38 7.65 -6.75 -15.63
CA ALA A 38 8.83 -7.53 -16.05
C ALA A 38 9.17 -7.38 -17.54
N ALA A 39 8.18 -7.09 -18.39
CA ALA A 39 8.36 -6.81 -19.81
C ALA A 39 8.55 -5.30 -20.13
N LYS A 40 8.54 -4.43 -19.13
CA LYS A 40 8.72 -2.97 -19.26
C LYS A 40 10.19 -2.58 -19.07
N PRO A 41 10.59 -1.34 -19.43
CA PRO A 41 11.94 -0.84 -19.19
C PRO A 41 12.33 -0.92 -17.71
N ILE A 42 13.63 -1.04 -17.43
CA ILE A 42 14.18 -1.16 -16.06
C ILE A 42 13.65 -0.05 -15.14
N ALA A 43 13.57 1.19 -15.62
CA ALA A 43 13.03 2.30 -14.83
C ALA A 43 11.57 2.08 -14.38
N GLU A 44 10.72 1.49 -15.22
CA GLU A 44 9.34 1.14 -14.84
C GLU A 44 9.30 -0.05 -13.88
N GLN A 45 10.22 -1.00 -14.01
CA GLN A 45 10.35 -2.12 -13.07
C GLN A 45 10.76 -1.65 -11.68
N GLU A 46 11.76 -0.76 -11.60
CA GLU A 46 12.20 -0.16 -10.35
C GLU A 46 11.09 0.66 -9.70
N GLU A 47 10.34 1.43 -10.48
CA GLU A 47 9.20 2.18 -9.95
C GLU A 47 8.09 1.25 -9.44
N ALA A 48 7.75 0.19 -10.18
CA ALA A 48 6.79 -0.81 -9.73
C ALA A 48 7.23 -1.49 -8.44
N LEU A 49 8.52 -1.81 -8.31
CA LEU A 49 9.10 -2.36 -7.09
C LEU A 49 8.97 -1.38 -5.92
N ARG A 50 9.32 -0.10 -6.12
CA ARG A 50 9.17 0.95 -5.09
C ARG A 50 7.72 1.10 -4.65
N GLN A 51 6.79 1.16 -5.59
CA GLN A 51 5.36 1.28 -5.30
C GLN A 51 4.82 0.04 -4.57
N SER A 52 5.27 -1.15 -4.96
CA SER A 52 4.89 -2.40 -4.28
C SER A 52 5.45 -2.46 -2.85
N SER A 53 6.69 -2.01 -2.63
CA SER A 53 7.27 -1.91 -1.28
C SER A 53 6.51 -0.91 -0.43
N LEU A 54 6.22 0.28 -0.96
CA LEU A 54 5.42 1.30 -0.28
C LEU A 54 4.03 0.79 0.10
N LEU A 55 3.37 0.05 -0.79
CA LEU A 55 2.09 -0.60 -0.53
C LEU A 55 2.17 -1.59 0.64
N ASN A 56 3.23 -2.40 0.70
CA ASN A 56 3.44 -3.36 1.78
C ASN A 56 3.70 -2.67 3.12
N ASP A 57 4.54 -1.64 3.14
CA ASP A 57 4.85 -0.88 4.36
C ASP A 57 3.59 -0.18 4.86
N ALA A 58 2.86 0.50 3.97
CA ALA A 58 1.60 1.15 4.30
C ALA A 58 0.57 0.16 4.87
N TYR A 59 0.46 -1.03 4.27
CA TYR A 59 -0.43 -2.08 4.76
C TYR A 59 -0.03 -2.56 6.16
N ARG A 60 1.26 -2.79 6.43
CA ARG A 60 1.75 -3.24 7.75
C ARG A 60 1.48 -2.18 8.82
N THR A 61 1.86 -0.93 8.57
CA THR A 61 1.61 0.20 9.48
C THR A 61 0.13 0.37 9.78
N LEU A 62 -0.72 0.31 8.75
CA LEU A 62 -2.16 0.46 8.94
C LEU A 62 -2.83 -0.79 9.51
N LYS A 63 -2.29 -2.00 9.33
CA LYS A 63 -2.87 -3.23 9.89
C LYS A 63 -2.61 -3.33 11.39
N GLU A 64 -1.41 -2.96 11.83
CA GLU A 64 -1.02 -3.02 13.25
C GLU A 64 -1.65 -1.88 14.05
N PRO A 65 -2.48 -2.15 15.08
CA PRO A 65 -3.16 -1.09 15.83
C PRO A 65 -2.20 -0.10 16.53
N ILE A 66 -1.07 -0.60 17.03
CA ILE A 66 -0.05 0.19 17.71
C ILE A 66 0.64 1.11 16.69
N ALA A 67 1.19 0.55 15.61
CA ALA A 67 1.85 1.32 14.56
C ALA A 67 0.91 2.33 13.88
N ARG A 68 -0.36 1.97 13.69
CA ARG A 68 -1.39 2.88 13.17
C ARG A 68 -1.61 4.08 14.09
N THR A 69 -1.57 3.86 15.41
CA THR A 69 -1.72 4.94 16.40
C THR A 69 -0.50 5.86 16.38
N GLU A 70 0.71 5.32 16.24
CA GLU A 70 1.94 6.10 16.10
C GLU A 70 2.01 6.89 14.78
N TYR A 71 1.37 6.38 13.73
CA TYR A 71 1.33 7.01 12.40
C TYR A 71 0.31 8.16 12.27
N LEU A 72 -0.66 8.25 13.20
CA LEU A 72 -1.86 9.09 13.07
C LEU A 72 -1.73 10.56 13.51
#